data_AF-A0A800E9E4-F1
#
_entry.id   AF-A0A800E9E4-F1
#
_cell.length_a   1.000
_cell.length_b   1.000
_cell.length_c   1.000
_cell.angle_alpha   90.00
_cell.angle_beta   90.00
_cell.angle_gamma   90.00
#
_symmetry.space_group_name_H-M   'P 1'
#
loop_
_entity.id
_entity.type
_entity.pdbx_description
1 polymer ?
#
loop_
_entity_poly.entity_id
_entity_poly.type
_entity_poly.pdbx_seq_one_letter_code
_entity_poly.pdbx_strand_id
1 'polypeptide(L)'
;MNKQIDIEKLGKRNPYKVPEDYFLALTHSIMDKVDPPEKRYFFSAFQLQTLAPTFAMLLIVFSAVWYNNQNPNITDEDLVELLTFYDVEDELLLEFVEMKQEEIIDDDLLNEFNYNELIYEL
;
A
#
# COMPACT_ATOMS: atom_id res chain seq x y z
N MET A 1 -11.14 75.24 51.60
CA MET A 1 -12.06 75.57 50.49
C MET A 1 -12.37 74.28 49.75
N ASN A 2 -13.55 73.69 49.95
CA ASN A 2 -14.00 72.50 49.22
C ASN A 2 -14.71 72.95 47.95
N LYS A 3 -14.10 72.73 46.78
CA LYS A 3 -14.72 73.01 45.50
C LYS A 3 -15.55 71.78 45.12
N GLN A 4 -16.86 71.83 45.37
CA GLN A 4 -17.78 70.78 44.91
C GLN A 4 -17.82 70.82 43.38
N ILE A 5 -17.46 69.71 42.74
CA ILE A 5 -17.51 69.56 41.29
C ILE A 5 -18.93 69.17 40.93
N ASP A 6 -19.63 70.07 40.26
CA ASP A 6 -21.00 69.88 39.78
C ASP A 6 -20.99 69.01 38.53
N ILE A 7 -21.27 67.72 38.70
CA ILE A 7 -21.19 66.68 37.66
C ILE A 7 -22.27 66.91 36.59
N GLU A 8 -23.39 67.55 36.96
CA GLU A 8 -24.51 67.83 36.07
C GLU A 8 -24.15 68.85 34.99
N LYS A 9 -23.20 69.77 35.29
CA LYS A 9 -22.67 70.75 34.33
C LYS A 9 -21.70 70.18 33.30
N LEU A 10 -21.19 68.97 33.51
CA LEU A 10 -20.21 68.36 32.58
C LEU A 10 -20.85 67.84 31.29
N GLY A 11 -22.18 67.74 31.22
CA GLY A 11 -22.90 67.25 30.06
C GLY A 11 -22.61 65.78 29.75
N LYS A 12 -23.50 65.10 29.02
CA LYS A 12 -23.25 63.73 28.52
C LYS A 12 -22.25 63.77 27.37
N ARG A 13 -21.00 64.19 27.64
CA ARG A 13 -19.91 64.12 26.67
C ARG A 13 -19.13 62.86 26.96
N ASN A 14 -19.18 61.89 26.04
CA ASN A 14 -18.31 60.74 26.10
C ASN A 14 -16.90 61.19 25.67
N PRO A 15 -15.89 61.21 26.56
CA PRO A 15 -14.53 61.62 26.20
C PRO A 15 -13.80 60.55 25.36
N TYR A 16 -14.37 59.35 25.26
CA TYR A 16 -13.77 58.23 24.54
C TYR A 16 -14.29 58.18 23.11
N LYS A 17 -13.35 58.25 22.16
CA LYS A 17 -13.60 58.01 20.74
C LYS A 17 -12.94 56.68 20.38
N VAL A 18 -13.70 55.79 19.73
CA VAL A 18 -13.13 54.57 19.17
C VAL A 18 -12.32 54.89 17.91
N PRO A 19 -11.21 54.17 17.66
CA PRO A 19 -10.50 54.26 16.40
C PRO A 19 -11.39 53.95 15.21
N GLU A 20 -11.04 54.49 14.03
CA GLU A 20 -11.66 54.09 12.78
C GLU A 20 -11.46 52.58 12.58
N ASP A 21 -12.49 51.90 12.07
CA ASP A 21 -12.52 50.46 11.82
C ASP A 21 -12.37 49.53 13.04
N TYR A 22 -12.43 50.05 14.27
CA TYR A 22 -12.35 49.24 15.50
C TYR A 22 -13.33 48.06 15.48
N PHE A 23 -14.60 48.30 15.15
CA PHE A 23 -15.62 47.25 15.12
C PHE A 23 -15.49 46.32 13.89
N LEU A 24 -14.84 46.77 12.81
CA LEU A 24 -14.56 45.92 11.64
C LEU A 24 -13.46 44.90 11.97
N ALA A 25 -12.39 45.35 12.65
CA ALA A 25 -11.29 44.50 13.06
C ALA A 25 -11.62 43.63 14.29
N LEU A 26 -12.59 44.04 15.12
CA LEU A 26 -12.96 43.35 16.36
C LEU A 26 -13.36 41.89 16.12
N THR A 27 -14.22 41.62 15.13
CA THR A 27 -14.67 40.25 14.83
C THR A 27 -13.50 39.36 14.44
N HIS A 28 -12.59 39.85 13.59
CA HIS A 28 -11.38 39.12 13.21
C HIS A 28 -10.48 38.85 14.42
N SER A 29 -10.24 39.87 15.26
CA SER A 29 -9.41 39.72 16.46
C SER A 29 -10.01 38.75 17.49
N ILE A 30 -11.33 38.61 17.55
CA ILE A 30 -11.99 37.61 18.40
C ILE A 30 -11.80 36.23 17.78
N MET A 31 -12.06 36.09 16.48
CA MET A 31 -11.93 34.82 15.75
C MET A 31 -10.51 34.25 15.83
N ASP A 32 -9.48 35.08 15.73
CA ASP A 32 -8.07 34.69 15.84
C ASP A 32 -7.68 34.18 17.24
N LYS A 33 -8.41 34.60 18.28
CA LYS A 33 -8.19 34.19 19.67
C LYS A 33 -9.03 32.99 20.09
N VAL A 34 -10.00 32.60 19.27
CA VAL A 34 -10.79 31.41 19.49
C VAL A 34 -10.01 30.27 18.86
N ASP A 35 -9.43 29.40 19.69
CA ASP A 35 -8.78 28.18 19.19
C ASP A 35 -9.78 27.42 18.31
N PRO A 36 -9.40 27.10 17.05
CA PRO A 36 -10.26 26.28 16.22
C PRO A 36 -10.46 24.94 16.94
N PRO A 37 -11.69 24.37 16.93
CA PRO A 37 -11.90 23.07 17.53
C PRO A 37 -10.89 22.10 16.93
N GLU A 38 -10.04 21.51 17.78
CA GLU A 38 -9.08 20.49 17.37
C GLU A 38 -9.80 19.50 16.45
N LYS A 39 -9.27 19.30 15.24
CA LYS A 39 -9.77 18.26 14.34
C LYS A 39 -9.46 16.91 14.97
N ARG A 40 -10.31 16.48 15.91
CA ARG A 40 -10.25 15.17 16.53
C ARG A 40 -10.71 14.16 15.50
N TYR A 41 -9.74 13.51 14.87
CA TYR A 41 -10.03 12.33 14.07
C TYR A 41 -10.50 11.24 15.02
N PHE A 42 -11.82 11.04 15.11
CA PHE A 42 -12.44 9.92 15.79
C PHE A 42 -12.23 8.65 14.96
N PHE A 43 -10.99 8.26 14.69
CA PHE A 43 -10.71 6.90 14.26
C PHE A 43 -11.04 6.01 15.46
N SER A 44 -12.28 5.52 15.48
CA SER A 44 -12.71 4.58 16.50
C SER A 44 -11.78 3.37 16.45
N ALA A 45 -11.10 3.06 17.55
CA ALA A 45 -10.26 1.87 17.67
C ALA A 45 -11.03 0.58 17.29
N PHE A 46 -12.37 0.64 17.38
CA PHE A 46 -13.30 -0.39 16.93
C PHE A 46 -13.25 -0.67 15.42
N GLN A 47 -13.05 0.34 14.57
CA GLN A 47 -12.88 0.14 13.12
C GLN A 47 -11.51 -0.47 12.78
N LEU A 48 -10.48 -0.25 13.60
CA LEU A 48 -9.14 -0.85 13.38
C LEU A 48 -9.13 -2.37 13.65
N GLN A 49 -9.92 -2.84 14.61
CA GLN A 49 -9.97 -4.27 14.97
C GLN A 49 -10.52 -5.16 13.86
N THR A 50 -11.48 -4.66 13.07
CA THR A 50 -12.05 -5.40 11.93
C THR A 50 -11.28 -5.15 10.62
N LEU A 51 -10.57 -4.01 10.50
CA LEU A 51 -9.70 -3.72 9.37
C LEU A 51 -8.49 -4.64 9.32
N ALA A 52 -7.82 -4.87 10.46
CA ALA A 52 -6.60 -5.67 10.50
C ALA A 52 -6.75 -7.10 9.90
N PRO A 53 -7.76 -7.92 10.28
CA PRO A 53 -7.92 -9.25 9.71
C PRO A 53 -8.40 -9.24 8.26
N THR A 54 -9.24 -8.26 7.86
CA THR A 54 -9.71 -8.16 6.47
C THR A 54 -8.58 -7.75 5.52
N PHE A 55 -7.72 -6.82 5.92
CA PHE A 55 -6.51 -6.49 5.16
C PHE A 55 -5.52 -7.66 5.09
N ALA A 56 -5.33 -8.42 6.18
CA ALA A 56 -4.48 -9.62 6.15
C ALA A 56 -5.00 -10.67 5.17
N MET A 57 -6.31 -10.93 5.16
CA MET A 57 -6.94 -11.83 4.19
C MET A 57 -6.77 -11.33 2.74
N LEU A 58 -6.97 -10.02 2.50
CA LEU A 58 -6.74 -9.44 1.18
C LEU A 58 -5.30 -9.57 0.73
N LEU A 59 -4.33 -9.37 1.62
CA LEU A 59 -2.90 -9.53 1.29
C LEU A 59 -2.56 -10.99 0.95
N ILE A 60 -3.12 -11.97 1.66
CA ILE A 60 -2.92 -13.40 1.39
C ILE A 60 -3.53 -13.78 0.04
N VAL A 61 -4.76 -13.36 -0.24
CA VAL A 61 -5.42 -13.64 -1.52
C VAL A 61 -4.69 -12.95 -2.67
N PHE A 62 -4.30 -11.68 -2.48
CA PHE A 62 -3.54 -10.93 -3.47
C PHE A 62 -2.17 -11.54 -3.74
N SER A 63 -1.42 -11.95 -2.71
CA SER A 63 -0.12 -12.60 -2.89
C SER A 63 -0.23 -13.96 -3.56
N ALA A 64 -1.26 -14.76 -3.23
CA ALA A 64 -1.51 -16.04 -3.89
C ALA A 64 -1.85 -15.89 -5.38
N VAL A 65 -2.72 -14.93 -5.71
CA VAL A 65 -3.07 -14.62 -7.11
C VAL A 65 -1.87 -14.05 -7.86
N TRP A 66 -1.12 -13.14 -7.23
CA TRP A 66 0.09 -12.56 -7.81
C TRP A 66 1.16 -13.62 -8.08
N TYR A 67 1.40 -14.52 -7.12
CA TYR A 67 2.37 -15.61 -7.24
C TYR A 67 1.97 -16.60 -8.34
N ASN A 68 0.70 -16.99 -8.41
CA ASN A 68 0.20 -17.89 -9.47
C ASN A 68 0.31 -17.23 -10.87
N ASN A 69 0.13 -15.92 -10.96
CA ASN A 69 0.30 -15.17 -12.21
C ASN A 69 1.77 -14.87 -12.55
N GLN A 70 2.72 -15.13 -11.65
CA GLN A 70 4.10 -15.29 -12.08
C GLN A 70 4.18 -16.67 -12.73
N ASN A 71 4.42 -16.72 -14.03
CA ASN A 71 4.95 -17.93 -14.65
C ASN A 71 6.46 -17.86 -14.40
N PRO A 72 7.02 -18.48 -13.34
CA PRO A 72 8.46 -18.63 -13.31
C PRO A 72 8.78 -19.59 -14.45
N ASN A 73 9.43 -19.10 -15.50
CA ASN A 73 10.19 -19.97 -16.39
C ASN A 73 11.37 -20.47 -15.56
N ILE A 74 11.10 -21.45 -14.68
CA ILE A 74 12.13 -22.16 -13.94
C ILE A 74 12.86 -22.97 -14.99
N THR A 75 14.10 -22.60 -15.24
CA THR A 75 14.94 -23.34 -16.17
C THR A 75 15.46 -24.59 -15.46
N ASP A 76 15.80 -25.63 -16.22
CA ASP A 76 16.32 -26.87 -15.65
C ASP A 76 17.61 -26.65 -14.83
N GLU A 77 18.37 -25.59 -15.17
CA GLU A 77 19.55 -25.13 -14.43
C GLU A 77 19.18 -24.66 -13.01
N ASP A 78 18.07 -23.93 -12.85
CA ASP A 78 17.58 -23.46 -11.55
C ASP A 78 17.16 -24.62 -10.63
N LEU A 79 16.66 -25.73 -11.20
CA LEU A 79 16.27 -26.92 -10.45
C LEU A 79 17.47 -27.71 -9.95
N VAL A 80 18.50 -27.88 -10.79
CA VAL A 80 19.75 -28.55 -10.40
C VAL A 80 20.48 -27.74 -9.32
N GLU A 81 20.50 -26.41 -9.43
CA GLU A 81 21.05 -25.54 -8.38
C GLU A 81 20.28 -25.67 -7.06
N LEU A 82 18.95 -25.75 -7.11
CA LEU A 82 18.12 -25.95 -5.92
C LEU A 82 18.36 -27.31 -5.26
N LEU A 83 18.44 -28.38 -6.05
CA LEU A 83 18.63 -29.74 -5.53
C LEU A 83 20.03 -29.92 -4.93
N THR A 84 21.06 -29.33 -5.53
CA THR A 84 22.42 -29.32 -4.97
C THR A 84 22.53 -28.46 -3.71
N PHE A 85 21.75 -27.36 -3.60
CA PHE A 85 21.69 -26.53 -2.40
C PHE A 85 21.08 -27.25 -1.19
N TYR A 86 20.11 -28.15 -1.40
CA TYR A 86 19.48 -28.93 -0.33
C TYR A 86 20.22 -30.22 0.06
N ASP A 87 21.45 -30.43 -0.44
CA ASP A 87 22.30 -31.59 -0.15
C ASP A 87 21.60 -32.92 -0.47
N VAL A 88 20.88 -32.95 -1.60
CA VAL A 88 20.23 -34.15 -2.12
C VAL A 88 21.30 -35.14 -2.60
N GLU A 89 21.08 -36.43 -2.35
CA GLU A 89 22.02 -37.50 -2.70
C GLU A 89 22.37 -37.48 -4.20
N ASP A 90 23.67 -37.59 -4.51
CA ASP A 90 24.21 -37.51 -5.88
C ASP A 90 23.56 -38.51 -6.86
N GLU A 91 23.09 -39.65 -6.35
CA GLU A 91 22.38 -40.68 -7.12
C GLU A 91 21.05 -40.16 -7.69
N LEU A 92 20.29 -39.40 -6.90
CA LEU A 92 19.02 -38.81 -7.33
C LEU A 92 19.23 -37.65 -8.32
N LEU A 93 20.35 -36.93 -8.20
CA LEU A 93 20.75 -35.89 -9.15
C LEU A 93 21.13 -36.49 -10.52
N LEU A 94 21.87 -37.60 -10.50
CA LEU A 94 22.21 -38.35 -11.71
C LEU A 94 20.97 -38.92 -12.40
N GLU A 95 20.04 -39.50 -11.62
CA GLU A 95 18.76 -40.00 -12.13
C GLU A 95 17.94 -38.88 -12.80
N PHE A 96 17.89 -37.68 -12.21
CA PHE A 96 17.21 -36.54 -12.81
C PHE A 96 17.81 -36.11 -14.16
N VAL A 97 19.14 -36.08 -14.26
CA VAL A 97 19.85 -35.75 -15.52
C VAL A 97 19.62 -36.83 -16.58
N GLU A 98 19.62 -38.10 -16.19
CA GLU A 98 19.39 -39.23 -17.08
C GLU A 98 17.95 -39.23 -17.63
N MET A 99 16.95 -39.04 -16.77
CA MET A 99 15.55 -38.94 -17.19
C MET A 99 15.32 -37.79 -18.20
N LYS A 100 15.97 -36.64 -17.99
CA LYS A 100 15.91 -35.52 -18.94
C LYS A 100 16.57 -35.85 -20.28
N GLN A 101 17.65 -36.62 -20.27
CA GLN A 101 18.31 -37.05 -21.49
C GLN A 101 17.46 -38.07 -22.27
N GLU A 102 16.74 -38.95 -21.57
CA GLU A 102 15.80 -39.90 -22.19
C GLU A 102 14.59 -39.18 -22.82
N GLU A 103 14.03 -38.16 -22.16
CA GLU A 103 12.96 -37.30 -22.70
C GLU A 103 13.36 -36.63 -24.03
N ILE A 104 14.60 -36.15 -24.14
CA ILE A 104 15.12 -35.52 -25.37
C ILE A 104 15.29 -36.54 -26.49
N ILE A 105 15.77 -37.74 -26.18
CA ILE A 105 15.99 -38.80 -27.18
C ILE A 105 14.66 -39.30 -27.74
N ASP A 106 13.63 -39.43 -26.91
CA ASP A 106 12.30 -39.85 -27.35
C ASP A 106 11.61 -38.80 -28.24
N ASP A 107 11.77 -37.52 -27.93
CA ASP A 107 11.27 -36.42 -28.78
C ASP A 107 12.00 -36.33 -30.13
N ASP A 108 13.32 -36.58 -30.16
CA ASP A 108 14.10 -36.64 -31.41
C ASP A 108 13.71 -37.87 -32.25
N LEU A 109 13.49 -39.04 -31.63
CA LEU A 109 12.99 -40.23 -32.32
C LEU A 109 11.58 -40.03 -32.88
N LEU A 110 10.69 -39.34 -32.16
CA LEU A 110 9.34 -38.98 -32.63
C LEU A 110 9.39 -38.02 -33.83
N ASN A 111 10.37 -37.11 -33.88
CA ASN A 111 10.57 -36.21 -35.02
C ASN A 111 11.22 -36.92 -36.22
N GLU A 112 12.10 -37.90 -36.00
CA GLU A 112 12.72 -38.69 -37.08
C GLU A 112 11.74 -39.69 -37.71
N PHE A 113 10.81 -40.26 -36.93
CA PHE A 113 9.69 -41.07 -37.45
C PHE A 113 8.51 -40.20 -37.91
N ASN A 114 8.70 -39.40 -38.96
CA ASN A 114 7.59 -38.76 -39.65
C ASN A 114 6.76 -39.81 -40.41
N TYR A 115 5.74 -40.38 -39.75
CA TYR A 115 4.82 -41.38 -40.32
C TYR A 115 4.11 -40.93 -41.61
N ASN A 116 4.19 -39.65 -42.00
CA ASN A 116 3.66 -39.17 -43.27
C ASN A 116 4.55 -39.50 -44.48
N GLU A 117 5.82 -39.84 -44.30
CA GLU A 117 6.71 -40.22 -45.41
C GLU A 117 6.51 -41.68 -45.84
N LEU A 118 6.21 -42.58 -44.88
CA LEU A 118 5.93 -44.00 -45.14
C LEU A 118 4.63 -44.27 -45.91
N ILE A 119 3.72 -43.30 -46.00
CA ILE A 119 2.47 -43.43 -46.76
C ILE A 119 2.69 -43.24 -48.27
N TYR A 120 3.79 -42.62 -48.69
CA TYR A 120 4.08 -42.35 -50.11
C TYR A 120 5.02 -43.38 -50.78
N GLU A 121 5.49 -44.40 -50.06
CA GLU A 121 6.34 -45.48 -50.60
C GLU A 121 5.60 -46.83 -50.83
N LEU A 122 4.26 -46.84 -50.77
CA LEU A 122 3.40 -47.98 -51.14
C LEU A 122 2.68 -47.75 -52.47
#